data_AF-A0A1Z4JP68-F1
#
_entry.id   AF-A0A1Z4JP68-F1
#
_cell.length_a   1.000
_cell.length_b   1.000
_cell.length_c   1.000
_cell.angle_alpha   90.00
_cell.angle_beta   90.00
_cell.angle_gamma   90.00
#
_symmetry.space_group_name_H-M   'P 1'
#
loop_
_entity.id
_entity.type
_entity.pdbx_description
1 polymer ?
#
loop_
_entity_poly.entity_id
_entity_poly.type
_entity_poly.pdbx_seq_one_letter_code
_entity_poly.pdbx_strand_id
1 'polypeptide(L)'
;MSDLVSAMIGVMGTLLVKGEVYKFLATVFGESAEKVSETIANEIRCFNMQRTAETLLKICESFNQAGIEAQSVPLKNLIPLLEGISIEENPTLQEWWANLLESAIAKGGIHPSYTSIMKDLDALDSRILDLMFLENKTLDQVKKHAKDGSLTALGKAIGVDRETLIERIQVDENSIEVSIGNLVRLNLCTEKHFSIDGELAPHPALDNRILLTSLGEAFIKEATRDP
;
A
#
# COMPACT_ATOMS: atom_id res chain seq x y z
N MET A 1 13.57 -30.07 -9.51
CA MET A 1 12.15 -30.16 -9.07
C MET A 1 12.05 -30.61 -7.62
N SER A 2 12.94 -31.47 -7.10
CA SER A 2 12.94 -31.92 -5.69
C SER A 2 13.27 -30.81 -4.67
N ASP A 3 14.15 -29.87 -5.00
CA ASP A 3 14.68 -28.93 -4.00
C ASP A 3 13.71 -27.79 -3.69
N LEU A 4 12.91 -27.37 -4.67
CA LEU A 4 11.88 -26.33 -4.52
C LEU A 4 10.64 -26.87 -3.80
N VAL A 5 10.27 -28.13 -4.05
CA VAL A 5 9.23 -28.84 -3.30
C VAL A 5 9.70 -29.14 -1.87
N SER A 6 10.98 -29.47 -1.67
CA SER A 6 11.55 -29.66 -0.33
C SER A 6 11.68 -28.34 0.44
N ALA A 7 11.93 -27.21 -0.25
CA ALA A 7 11.89 -25.88 0.35
C ALA A 7 10.45 -25.44 0.67
N MET A 8 9.45 -25.74 -0.20
CA MET A 8 8.03 -25.57 0.11
C MET A 8 7.63 -26.37 1.32
N ILE A 9 7.92 -27.68 1.35
CA ILE A 9 7.60 -28.58 2.45
C ILE A 9 8.40 -28.19 3.70
N GLY A 10 9.61 -27.66 3.54
CA GLY A 10 10.43 -27.15 4.63
C GLY A 10 9.81 -25.90 5.26
N VAL A 11 9.52 -24.87 4.47
CA VAL A 11 8.93 -23.60 4.94
C VAL A 11 7.48 -23.78 5.41
N MET A 12 6.65 -24.48 4.62
CA MET A 12 5.32 -24.91 5.05
C MET A 12 5.42 -25.82 6.26
N GLY A 13 6.44 -26.67 6.36
CA GLY A 13 6.75 -27.51 7.50
C GLY A 13 7.06 -26.69 8.74
N THR A 14 7.91 -25.67 8.65
CA THR A 14 8.21 -24.75 9.75
C THR A 14 6.97 -23.94 10.16
N LEU A 15 6.13 -23.53 9.21
CA LEU A 15 4.83 -22.89 9.45
C LEU A 15 3.80 -23.88 10.05
N LEU A 16 3.86 -25.16 9.66
CA LEU A 16 3.02 -26.25 10.17
C LEU A 16 3.40 -26.68 11.61
N VAL A 17 4.66 -26.45 12.01
CA VAL A 17 5.19 -26.86 13.33
C VAL A 17 4.59 -26.06 14.50
N LYS A 18 3.93 -24.93 14.24
CA LYS A 18 3.07 -24.24 15.23
C LYS A 18 1.62 -24.36 14.78
N GLY A 19 0.83 -25.21 15.44
CA GLY A 19 -0.57 -25.48 15.07
C GLY A 19 -1.47 -24.23 14.94
N GLU A 20 -1.10 -23.10 15.55
CA GLU A 20 -1.77 -21.80 15.40
C GLU A 20 -1.55 -21.18 14.03
N VAL A 21 -0.33 -21.22 13.49
CA VAL A 21 0.00 -20.69 12.16
C VAL A 21 -0.70 -21.51 11.08
N TYR A 22 -0.76 -22.84 11.23
CA TYR A 22 -1.53 -23.70 10.33
C TYR A 22 -3.02 -23.32 10.32
N LYS A 23 -3.64 -23.13 11.49
CA LYS A 23 -5.04 -22.69 11.61
C LYS A 23 -5.24 -21.32 10.96
N PHE A 24 -4.33 -20.38 11.19
CA PHE A 24 -4.37 -19.05 10.58
C PHE A 24 -4.36 -19.15 9.05
N LEU A 25 -3.41 -19.91 8.48
CA LEU A 25 -3.33 -20.10 7.03
C LEU A 25 -4.58 -20.79 6.48
N ALA A 26 -5.09 -21.82 7.16
CA ALA A 26 -6.34 -22.49 6.76
C ALA A 26 -7.52 -21.51 6.71
N THR A 27 -7.62 -20.58 7.66
CA THR A 27 -8.64 -19.52 7.65
C THR A 27 -8.44 -18.54 6.48
N VAL A 28 -7.22 -18.04 6.29
CA VAL A 28 -6.90 -17.06 5.22
C VAL A 28 -7.19 -17.64 3.84
N PHE A 29 -6.73 -18.87 3.58
CA PHE A 29 -6.96 -19.55 2.30
C PHE A 29 -8.38 -20.12 2.16
N GLY A 30 -9.10 -20.29 3.27
CA GLY A 30 -10.44 -20.85 3.32
C GLY A 30 -10.54 -22.21 2.61
N GLU A 31 -11.67 -22.44 1.94
CA GLU A 31 -11.91 -23.67 1.15
C GLU A 31 -10.96 -23.84 -0.05
N SER A 32 -10.15 -22.83 -0.35
CA SER A 32 -9.29 -22.81 -1.52
C SER A 32 -7.83 -23.22 -1.24
N ALA A 33 -7.51 -23.65 -0.02
CA ALA A 33 -6.15 -24.02 0.37
C ALA A 33 -5.48 -25.04 -0.58
N GLU A 34 -6.21 -26.06 -1.02
CA GLU A 34 -5.69 -27.06 -1.96
C GLU A 34 -5.34 -26.44 -3.33
N LYS A 35 -6.23 -25.61 -3.87
CA LYS A 35 -6.01 -24.90 -5.15
C LYS A 35 -4.84 -23.93 -5.11
N VAL A 36 -4.60 -23.28 -3.97
CA VAL A 36 -3.44 -22.39 -3.81
C VAL A 36 -2.14 -23.18 -3.91
N SER A 37 -2.08 -24.35 -3.25
CA SER A 37 -0.88 -25.19 -3.28
C SER A 37 -0.54 -25.66 -4.71
N GLU A 38 -1.54 -26.04 -5.49
CA GLU A 38 -1.38 -26.44 -6.89
C GLU A 38 -0.99 -25.26 -7.78
N THR A 39 -1.58 -24.09 -7.56
CA THR A 39 -1.28 -22.87 -8.35
C THR A 39 0.17 -22.43 -8.11
N ILE A 40 0.60 -22.33 -6.85
CA ILE A 40 1.97 -21.96 -6.48
C ILE A 40 2.99 -22.99 -7.01
N ALA A 41 2.66 -24.28 -6.94
CA ALA A 41 3.52 -25.35 -7.44
C ALA A 41 3.67 -25.33 -8.98
N ASN A 42 2.62 -24.92 -9.70
CA ASN A 42 2.61 -24.88 -11.16
C ASN A 42 3.24 -23.60 -11.73
N GLU A 43 3.16 -22.47 -11.03
CA GLU A 43 3.49 -21.19 -11.63
C GLU A 43 4.96 -20.76 -11.55
N ILE A 44 5.82 -21.29 -10.63
CA ILE A 44 7.02 -20.47 -10.32
C ILE A 44 8.37 -21.18 -10.09
N ARG A 45 9.38 -20.70 -10.86
CA ARG A 45 10.84 -20.87 -10.70
C ARG A 45 11.52 -19.71 -9.94
N CYS A 46 10.76 -18.65 -9.59
CA CYS A 46 11.17 -17.38 -8.99
C CYS A 46 10.36 -16.93 -7.73
N PHE A 47 9.63 -17.81 -7.03
CA PHE A 47 8.77 -17.44 -5.90
C PHE A 47 9.62 -17.52 -4.64
N ASN A 48 9.87 -16.38 -4.00
CA ASN A 48 10.62 -16.32 -2.76
C ASN A 48 9.72 -16.73 -1.60
N MET A 49 9.56 -18.04 -1.44
CA MET A 49 8.73 -18.67 -0.41
C MET A 49 9.13 -18.25 1.00
N GLN A 50 10.42 -18.05 1.23
CA GLN A 50 10.93 -17.63 2.52
C GLN A 50 10.36 -16.25 2.89
N ARG A 51 10.45 -15.27 1.98
CA ARG A 51 9.95 -13.92 2.23
C ARG A 51 8.44 -13.88 2.45
N THR A 52 7.68 -14.60 1.64
CA THR A 52 6.22 -14.69 1.79
C THR A 52 5.84 -15.33 3.13
N ALA A 53 6.53 -16.41 3.53
CA ALA A 53 6.31 -17.08 4.80
C ALA A 53 6.65 -16.21 6.01
N GLU A 54 7.79 -15.51 5.97
CA GLU A 54 8.19 -14.57 7.02
C GLU A 54 7.15 -13.45 7.19
N THR A 55 6.60 -12.95 6.09
CA THR A 55 5.55 -11.92 6.11
C THR A 55 4.25 -12.44 6.72
N LEU A 56 3.79 -13.62 6.31
CA LEU A 56 2.60 -14.26 6.87
C LEU A 56 2.76 -14.57 8.37
N LEU A 57 3.95 -14.98 8.79
CA LEU A 57 4.24 -15.23 10.20
C LEU A 57 4.16 -13.94 11.02
N LYS A 58 4.76 -12.84 10.54
CA LYS A 58 4.66 -11.52 11.19
C LYS A 58 3.22 -11.05 11.32
N ILE A 59 2.40 -11.22 10.27
CA ILE A 59 0.98 -10.86 10.31
C ILE A 59 0.23 -11.72 11.33
N CYS A 60 0.46 -13.04 11.35
CA CYS A 60 -0.15 -13.94 12.32
C CYS A 60 0.21 -13.54 13.77
N GLU A 61 1.48 -13.20 14.02
CA GLU A 61 1.95 -12.75 15.33
C GLU A 61 1.31 -11.40 15.73
N SER A 62 1.21 -10.45 14.79
CA SER A 62 0.51 -9.18 14.98
C SER A 62 -0.96 -9.39 15.37
N PHE A 63 -1.66 -10.29 14.66
CA PHE A 63 -3.08 -10.59 14.91
C PHE A 63 -3.29 -11.22 16.28
N ASN A 64 -2.43 -12.17 16.65
CA ASN A 64 -2.46 -12.81 17.96
C ASN A 64 -2.22 -11.79 19.09
N GLN A 65 -1.28 -10.85 18.91
CA GLN A 65 -0.99 -9.81 19.88
C GLN A 65 -2.12 -8.78 20.01
N ALA A 66 -2.75 -8.42 18.89
CA ALA A 66 -3.83 -7.43 18.84
C ALA A 66 -5.22 -8.01 19.15
N GLY A 67 -5.36 -9.34 19.24
CA GLY A 67 -6.65 -10.01 19.40
C GLY A 67 -7.56 -9.85 18.17
N ILE A 68 -6.97 -9.73 16.98
CA ILE A 68 -7.70 -9.58 15.71
C ILE A 68 -7.94 -10.96 15.12
N GLU A 69 -9.19 -11.25 14.77
CA GLU A 69 -9.54 -12.49 14.06
C GLU A 69 -9.26 -12.37 12.56
N ALA A 70 -8.58 -13.37 12.00
CA ALA A 70 -8.33 -13.46 10.58
C ALA A 70 -9.60 -13.82 9.79
N GLN A 71 -9.80 -13.19 8.64
CA GLN A 71 -10.85 -13.51 7.69
C GLN A 71 -10.27 -14.19 6.45
N SER A 72 -11.11 -14.98 5.77
CA SER A 72 -10.75 -15.57 4.48
C SER A 72 -10.66 -14.50 3.40
N VAL A 73 -9.64 -14.59 2.55
CA VAL A 73 -9.41 -13.63 1.47
C VAL A 73 -9.66 -14.31 0.12
N PRO A 74 -10.50 -13.73 -0.77
CA PRO A 74 -10.71 -14.29 -2.10
C PRO A 74 -9.39 -14.46 -2.86
N LEU A 75 -9.20 -15.60 -3.54
CA LEU A 75 -7.95 -15.92 -4.25
C LEU A 75 -7.52 -14.85 -5.27
N LYS A 76 -8.50 -14.22 -5.95
CA LYS A 76 -8.26 -13.13 -6.90
C LYS A 76 -7.54 -11.92 -6.29
N ASN A 77 -7.62 -11.75 -4.96
CA ASN A 77 -6.90 -10.72 -4.22
C ASN A 77 -5.65 -11.31 -3.56
N LEU A 78 -5.79 -12.50 -2.95
CA LEU A 78 -4.73 -13.13 -2.17
C LEU A 78 -3.51 -13.51 -3.02
N ILE A 79 -3.71 -14.13 -4.18
CA ILE A 79 -2.60 -14.58 -5.04
C ILE A 79 -1.74 -13.38 -5.50
N PRO A 80 -2.30 -12.31 -6.09
CA PRO A 80 -1.50 -11.15 -6.49
C PRO A 80 -0.75 -10.47 -5.33
N LEU A 81 -1.30 -10.48 -4.11
CA LEU A 81 -0.63 -9.94 -2.92
C LEU A 81 0.59 -10.79 -2.53
N LEU A 82 0.44 -12.12 -2.51
CA LEU A 82 1.54 -13.05 -2.20
C LEU A 82 2.63 -13.01 -3.26
N GLU A 83 2.27 -12.89 -4.54
CA GLU A 83 3.21 -12.67 -5.64
C GLU A 83 3.99 -11.38 -5.45
N GLY A 84 3.30 -10.27 -5.17
CA GLY A 84 3.91 -8.96 -4.94
C GLY A 84 4.95 -9.01 -3.81
N ILE A 85 4.58 -9.59 -2.66
CA ILE A 85 5.50 -9.80 -1.53
C ILE A 85 6.72 -10.61 -1.96
N SER A 86 6.51 -11.69 -2.73
CA SER A 86 7.58 -12.59 -3.16
C SER A 86 8.62 -11.89 -4.04
N ILE A 87 8.20 -11.03 -4.98
CA ILE A 87 9.07 -10.48 -6.02
C ILE A 87 9.57 -9.07 -5.74
N GLU A 88 8.85 -8.26 -4.95
CA GLU A 88 9.21 -6.87 -4.70
C GLU A 88 10.60 -6.79 -4.05
N GLU A 89 11.48 -5.92 -4.54
CA GLU A 89 12.84 -5.80 -4.02
C GLU A 89 13.01 -4.56 -3.13
N ASN A 90 12.19 -3.54 -3.35
CA ASN A 90 12.25 -2.32 -2.56
C ASN A 90 11.67 -2.56 -1.15
N PRO A 91 12.42 -2.28 -0.07
CA PRO A 91 11.95 -2.52 1.30
C PRO A 91 10.66 -1.79 1.67
N THR A 92 10.49 -0.54 1.22
CA THR A 92 9.28 0.25 1.49
C THR A 92 8.06 -0.35 0.80
N LEU A 93 8.20 -0.72 -0.48
CA LEU A 93 7.10 -1.35 -1.21
C LEU A 93 6.79 -2.75 -0.68
N GLN A 94 7.79 -3.52 -0.21
CA GLN A 94 7.56 -4.80 0.48
C GLN A 94 6.68 -4.62 1.72
N GLU A 95 6.94 -3.59 2.51
CA GLU A 95 6.14 -3.26 3.69
C GLU A 95 4.71 -2.88 3.28
N TRP A 96 4.53 -2.10 2.21
CA TRP A 96 3.20 -1.75 1.71
C TRP A 96 2.42 -2.98 1.22
N TRP A 97 3.09 -3.90 0.51
CA TRP A 97 2.49 -5.19 0.13
C TRP A 97 2.04 -5.99 1.35
N ALA A 98 2.86 -6.03 2.40
CA ALA A 98 2.52 -6.71 3.66
C ALA A 98 1.31 -6.05 4.34
N ASN A 99 1.27 -4.71 4.42
CA ASN A 99 0.17 -3.96 5.02
C ASN A 99 -1.16 -4.14 4.26
N LEU A 100 -1.10 -4.22 2.92
CA LEU A 100 -2.26 -4.53 2.09
C LEU A 100 -2.76 -5.96 2.31
N LEU A 101 -1.85 -6.94 2.41
CA LEU A 101 -2.22 -8.32 2.74
C LEU A 101 -2.85 -8.42 4.13
N GLU A 102 -2.23 -7.78 5.11
CA GLU A 102 -2.73 -7.73 6.48
C GLU A 102 -4.14 -7.11 6.53
N SER A 103 -4.35 -6.01 5.82
CA SER A 103 -5.66 -5.35 5.74
C SER A 103 -6.70 -6.21 5.02
N ALA A 104 -6.30 -6.94 3.98
CA ALA A 104 -7.16 -7.90 3.32
C ALA A 104 -7.58 -9.03 4.28
N ILE A 105 -6.65 -9.56 5.06
CA ILE A 105 -6.94 -10.63 6.04
C ILE A 105 -7.83 -10.10 7.17
N ALA A 106 -7.62 -8.88 7.66
CA ALA A 106 -8.45 -8.30 8.72
C ALA A 106 -9.90 -8.06 8.28
N LYS A 107 -10.12 -7.70 7.00
CA LYS A 107 -11.41 -7.21 6.48
C LYS A 107 -12.11 -8.17 5.52
N GLY A 108 -11.48 -9.30 5.20
CA GLY A 108 -11.95 -10.24 4.17
C GLY A 108 -11.73 -9.76 2.73
N GLY A 109 -10.92 -8.71 2.55
CA GLY A 109 -10.57 -8.17 1.25
C GLY A 109 -10.10 -6.72 1.29
N ILE A 110 -9.60 -6.26 0.14
CA ILE A 110 -9.24 -4.86 -0.16
C ILE A 110 -9.81 -4.49 -1.52
N HIS A 111 -9.73 -3.20 -1.88
CA HIS A 111 -10.16 -2.76 -3.19
C HIS A 111 -9.34 -3.47 -4.29
N PRO A 112 -9.97 -4.07 -5.32
CA PRO A 112 -9.27 -4.89 -6.32
C PRO A 112 -8.17 -4.16 -7.09
N SER A 113 -8.24 -2.83 -7.21
CA SER A 113 -7.23 -2.04 -7.95
C SER A 113 -5.92 -1.87 -7.18
N TYR A 114 -5.86 -2.15 -5.88
CA TYR A 114 -4.66 -1.87 -5.07
C TYR A 114 -3.47 -2.73 -5.49
N THR A 115 -3.70 -3.97 -5.91
CA THR A 115 -2.63 -4.85 -6.38
C THR A 115 -2.10 -4.41 -7.74
N SER A 116 -2.95 -3.90 -8.64
CA SER A 116 -2.50 -3.30 -9.91
C SER A 116 -1.78 -1.97 -9.70
N ILE A 117 -2.24 -1.15 -8.74
CA ILE A 117 -1.57 0.09 -8.36
C ILE A 117 -0.15 -0.24 -7.88
N MET A 118 -0.01 -1.14 -6.90
CA MET A 118 1.30 -1.50 -6.35
C MET A 118 2.29 -2.02 -7.40
N LYS A 119 1.83 -2.77 -8.40
CA LYS A 119 2.68 -3.26 -9.50
C LYS A 119 3.23 -2.15 -10.39
N ASP A 120 2.58 -0.99 -10.39
CA ASP A 120 2.90 0.17 -11.22
C ASP A 120 3.61 1.29 -10.44
N LEU A 121 3.86 1.11 -9.14
CA LEU A 121 4.56 2.07 -8.29
C LEU A 121 6.06 1.76 -8.22
N ASP A 122 6.87 2.81 -8.13
CA ASP A 122 8.27 2.71 -7.76
C ASP A 122 8.57 3.33 -6.37
N ALA A 123 9.86 3.36 -6.03
CA ALA A 123 10.33 3.90 -4.75
C ALA A 123 10.17 5.43 -4.63
N LEU A 124 10.14 6.16 -5.74
CA LEU A 124 9.94 7.61 -5.71
C LEU A 124 8.44 7.93 -5.58
N ASP A 125 7.59 7.21 -6.30
CA ASP A 125 6.14 7.29 -6.22
C ASP A 125 5.66 7.11 -4.77
N SER A 126 6.18 6.09 -4.08
CA SER A 126 5.81 5.82 -2.68
C SER A 126 6.22 6.96 -1.75
N ARG A 127 7.43 7.53 -1.92
CA ARG A 127 7.90 8.69 -1.14
C ARG A 127 7.08 9.95 -1.37
N ILE A 128 6.67 10.22 -2.62
CA ILE A 128 5.78 11.34 -2.93
C ILE A 128 4.44 11.15 -2.23
N LEU A 129 3.82 9.97 -2.38
CA LEU A 129 2.55 9.66 -1.75
C LEU A 129 2.60 9.76 -0.22
N ASP A 130 3.66 9.23 0.40
CA ASP A 130 3.88 9.33 1.85
C ASP A 130 3.96 10.79 2.31
N LEU A 131 4.74 11.60 1.61
CA LEU A 131 4.86 13.02 1.93
C LEU A 131 3.52 13.74 1.80
N MET A 132 2.78 13.51 0.71
CA MET A 132 1.45 14.06 0.52
C MET A 132 0.48 13.65 1.64
N PHE A 133 0.55 12.40 2.07
CA PHE A 133 -0.30 11.88 3.13
C PHE A 133 0.05 12.47 4.50
N LEU A 134 1.34 12.62 4.82
CA LEU A 134 1.83 13.23 6.05
C LEU A 134 1.46 14.73 6.15
N GLU A 135 1.57 15.47 5.06
CA GLU A 135 1.14 16.87 5.00
C GLU A 135 -0.37 16.99 5.26
N ASN A 136 -1.18 16.14 4.62
CA ASN A 136 -2.63 16.10 4.85
C ASN A 136 -2.99 15.76 6.30
N LYS A 137 -2.26 14.83 6.94
CA LYS A 137 -2.43 14.48 8.36
C LYS A 137 -2.06 15.62 9.30
N THR A 138 -0.95 16.29 9.06
CA THR A 138 -0.50 17.43 9.87
C THR A 138 -1.56 18.51 9.88
N LEU A 139 -2.15 18.80 8.73
CA LEU A 139 -3.30 19.69 8.62
C LEU A 139 -4.48 19.17 9.45
N ASP A 140 -4.84 17.89 9.35
CA ASP A 140 -5.93 17.28 10.14
C ASP A 140 -5.70 17.37 11.68
N GLN A 141 -4.46 17.35 12.16
CA GLN A 141 -4.12 17.48 13.58
C GLN A 141 -4.18 18.94 14.09
N VAL A 142 -3.70 19.90 13.30
CA VAL A 142 -3.83 21.34 13.59
C VAL A 142 -5.31 21.72 13.73
N LYS A 143 -6.19 21.09 12.93
CA LYS A 143 -7.65 21.31 12.94
C LYS A 143 -8.36 20.79 14.18
N LYS A 144 -7.90 19.73 14.85
CA LYS A 144 -8.49 19.28 16.13
C LYS A 144 -8.38 20.36 17.23
N HIS A 145 -7.52 21.35 17.04
CA HIS A 145 -7.30 22.46 17.95
C HIS A 145 -7.91 23.80 17.47
N ALA A 146 -8.39 23.89 16.23
CA ALA A 146 -9.04 25.07 15.65
C ALA A 146 -10.57 24.94 15.72
N LYS A 147 -11.27 25.98 16.19
CA LYS A 147 -12.71 25.91 16.53
C LYS A 147 -13.67 25.99 15.32
N ASP A 148 -13.19 26.29 14.11
CA ASP A 148 -14.03 26.44 12.92
C ASP A 148 -13.61 25.48 11.79
N GLY A 149 -14.45 24.49 11.47
CA GLY A 149 -14.14 23.45 10.48
C GLY A 149 -13.88 23.94 9.04
N SER A 150 -13.94 25.25 8.77
CA SER A 150 -13.76 25.89 7.46
C SER A 150 -12.36 25.69 6.86
N LEU A 151 -11.30 25.73 7.69
CA LEU A 151 -9.92 25.48 7.24
C LEU A 151 -9.68 24.02 6.78
N THR A 152 -10.55 23.07 7.14
CA THR A 152 -10.39 21.65 6.80
C THR A 152 -10.56 21.38 5.32
N ALA A 153 -11.64 21.92 4.76
CA ALA A 153 -11.94 21.84 3.34
C ALA A 153 -10.92 22.64 2.53
N LEU A 154 -10.47 23.80 3.05
CA LEU A 154 -9.49 24.64 2.39
C LEU A 154 -8.09 24.02 2.37
N GLY A 155 -7.58 23.50 3.49
CA GLY A 155 -6.26 22.84 3.54
C GLY A 155 -6.19 21.57 2.70
N LYS A 156 -7.24 20.73 2.72
CA LYS A 156 -7.34 19.58 1.79
C LYS A 156 -7.49 20.00 0.34
N ALA A 157 -8.08 21.17 0.09
CA ALA A 157 -8.12 21.76 -1.24
C ALA A 157 -6.78 22.35 -1.68
N ILE A 158 -5.90 22.72 -0.75
CA ILE A 158 -4.62 23.37 -1.07
C ILE A 158 -3.55 22.35 -1.49
N GLY A 159 -3.61 21.08 -1.07
CA GLY A 159 -2.65 20.06 -1.51
C GLY A 159 -1.19 20.39 -1.17
N VAL A 160 -0.24 19.76 -1.84
CA VAL A 160 1.21 20.03 -1.72
C VAL A 160 1.69 20.71 -3.00
N ASP A 161 2.55 21.71 -2.87
CA ASP A 161 3.20 22.39 -4.02
C ASP A 161 4.46 21.62 -4.46
N ARG A 162 4.86 21.83 -5.72
CA ARG A 162 5.98 21.09 -6.33
C ARG A 162 7.30 21.44 -5.68
N GLU A 163 7.50 22.70 -5.33
CA GLU A 163 8.71 23.18 -4.66
C GLU A 163 8.92 22.42 -3.34
N THR A 164 7.86 22.24 -2.55
CA THR A 164 7.90 21.42 -1.33
C THR A 164 8.30 19.97 -1.62
N LEU A 165 7.79 19.35 -2.69
CA LEU A 165 8.18 17.99 -3.06
C LEU A 165 9.67 17.93 -3.45
N ILE A 166 10.14 18.87 -4.28
CA ILE A 166 11.54 18.96 -4.72
C ILE A 166 12.48 19.13 -3.53
N GLU A 167 12.19 20.09 -2.65
CA GLU A 167 13.01 20.40 -1.48
C GLU A 167 13.10 19.24 -0.50
N ARG A 168 11.98 18.55 -0.25
CA ARG A 168 11.93 17.48 0.77
C ARG A 168 12.41 16.12 0.27
N ILE A 169 12.15 15.80 -0.99
CA ILE A 169 12.49 14.48 -1.55
C ILE A 169 13.94 14.48 -2.06
N GLN A 170 14.53 15.66 -2.32
CA GLN A 170 15.94 15.82 -2.69
C GLN A 170 16.32 15.02 -3.94
N VAL A 171 15.46 15.05 -4.95
CA VAL A 171 15.68 14.46 -6.28
C VAL A 171 15.49 15.54 -7.33
N ASP A 172 15.96 15.28 -8.55
CA ASP A 172 15.82 16.25 -9.64
C ASP A 172 14.36 16.43 -10.06
N GLU A 173 14.07 17.62 -10.57
CA GLU A 173 12.72 18.04 -10.98
C GLU A 173 12.11 17.09 -12.00
N ASN A 174 12.87 16.64 -13.01
CA ASN A 174 12.33 15.75 -14.04
C ASN A 174 11.88 14.41 -13.48
N SER A 175 12.63 13.84 -12.52
CA SER A 175 12.23 12.60 -11.85
C SER A 175 10.91 12.78 -11.07
N ILE A 176 10.70 13.93 -10.43
CA ILE A 176 9.45 14.25 -9.73
C ILE A 176 8.31 14.40 -10.73
N GLU A 177 8.52 15.09 -11.85
CA GLU A 177 7.50 15.26 -12.89
C GLU A 177 7.03 13.92 -13.48
N VAL A 178 7.97 12.99 -13.76
CA VAL A 178 7.65 11.65 -14.26
C VAL A 178 6.83 10.87 -13.22
N SER A 179 7.24 10.93 -11.96
CA SER A 179 6.55 10.25 -10.86
C SER A 179 5.15 10.83 -10.62
N ILE A 180 5.00 12.16 -10.59
CA ILE A 180 3.67 12.81 -10.52
C ILE A 180 2.80 12.36 -11.71
N GLY A 181 3.34 12.36 -12.93
CA GLY A 181 2.63 11.89 -14.11
C GLY A 181 2.12 10.44 -13.96
N ASN A 182 2.93 9.56 -13.37
CA ASN A 182 2.53 8.19 -13.05
C ASN A 182 1.42 8.15 -11.99
N LEU A 183 1.56 8.91 -10.90
CA LEU A 183 0.57 8.97 -9.82
C LEU A 183 -0.78 9.56 -10.29
N VAL A 184 -0.76 10.52 -11.21
CA VAL A 184 -1.96 11.05 -11.88
C VAL A 184 -2.56 9.99 -12.80
N ARG A 185 -1.76 9.27 -13.60
CA ARG A 185 -2.22 8.15 -14.45
C ARG A 185 -2.90 7.06 -13.63
N LEU A 186 -2.39 6.74 -12.45
CA LEU A 186 -2.97 5.80 -11.50
C LEU A 186 -4.17 6.36 -10.72
N ASN A 187 -4.51 7.62 -10.95
CA ASN A 187 -5.58 8.35 -10.27
C ASN A 187 -5.39 8.38 -8.75
N LEU A 188 -4.13 8.44 -8.27
CA LEU A 188 -3.78 8.57 -6.86
C LEU A 188 -3.65 10.03 -6.45
N CYS A 189 -3.20 10.88 -7.37
CA CYS A 189 -3.21 12.33 -7.20
C CYS A 189 -3.84 13.05 -8.40
N THR A 190 -4.10 14.35 -8.23
CA THR A 190 -4.60 15.25 -9.26
C THR A 190 -3.94 16.61 -9.11
N GLU A 191 -3.70 17.25 -10.25
CA GLU A 191 -3.19 18.61 -10.31
C GLU A 191 -4.37 19.59 -10.34
N LYS A 192 -4.34 20.60 -9.49
CA LYS A 192 -5.31 21.70 -9.49
C LYS A 192 -4.61 23.02 -9.75
N HIS A 193 -5.15 23.73 -10.72
CA HIS A 193 -4.89 25.14 -10.95
C HIS A 193 -6.03 25.95 -10.35
N PHE A 194 -5.72 26.79 -9.38
CA PHE A 194 -6.70 27.73 -8.86
C PHE A 194 -6.70 28.98 -9.76
N SER A 195 -7.89 29.34 -10.25
CA SER A 195 -8.13 30.61 -10.93
C SER A 195 -9.08 31.46 -10.12
N ILE A 196 -8.86 32.78 -10.12
CA ILE A 196 -9.75 33.79 -9.56
C ILE A 196 -10.28 34.60 -10.75
N ASP A 197 -11.60 34.61 -10.94
CA ASP A 197 -12.28 35.30 -12.05
C ASP A 197 -11.79 34.92 -13.46
N GLY A 198 -11.36 33.67 -13.65
CA GLY A 198 -10.85 33.18 -14.93
C GLY A 198 -9.40 33.58 -15.23
N GLU A 199 -8.77 34.35 -14.35
CA GLU A 199 -7.33 34.61 -14.34
C GLU A 199 -6.64 33.65 -13.38
N LEU A 200 -5.41 33.23 -13.71
CA LEU A 200 -4.60 32.41 -12.82
C LEU A 200 -4.49 33.11 -11.46
N ALA A 201 -4.72 32.39 -10.35
CA ALA A 201 -4.70 33.02 -9.03
C ALA A 201 -3.38 33.78 -8.85
N PRO A 202 -3.40 35.06 -8.45
CA PRO A 202 -2.21 35.93 -8.45
C PRO A 202 -1.16 35.55 -7.41
N HIS A 203 -1.41 34.50 -6.62
CA HIS A 203 -0.52 34.05 -5.57
C HIS A 203 0.14 32.71 -5.96
N PRO A 204 1.48 32.65 -6.14
CA PRO A 204 2.21 31.43 -6.52
C PRO A 204 1.88 30.21 -5.64
N ALA A 205 1.65 30.44 -4.34
CA ALA A 205 1.29 29.38 -3.39
C ALA A 205 -0.10 28.71 -3.62
N LEU A 206 -0.90 29.18 -4.58
CA LEU A 206 -2.18 28.59 -4.98
C LEU A 206 -2.15 28.03 -6.40
N ASP A 207 -1.09 28.25 -7.17
CA ASP A 207 -0.97 27.63 -8.49
C ASP A 207 -0.30 26.25 -8.36
N ASN A 208 -0.64 25.35 -9.27
CA ASN A 208 0.05 24.07 -9.46
C ASN A 208 0.11 23.15 -8.23
N ARG A 209 -1.04 22.97 -7.56
CA ARG A 209 -1.16 22.14 -6.36
C ARG A 209 -1.46 20.69 -6.71
N ILE A 210 -0.82 19.77 -5.99
CA ILE A 210 -1.02 18.33 -6.15
C ILE A 210 -1.81 17.83 -4.95
N LEU A 211 -2.96 17.23 -5.21
CA LEU A 211 -3.88 16.73 -4.19
C LEU A 211 -4.00 15.22 -4.30
N LEU A 212 -4.12 14.52 -3.17
CA LEU A 212 -4.56 13.13 -3.18
C LEU A 212 -6.02 13.07 -3.67
N THR A 213 -6.31 12.10 -4.53
CA THR A 213 -7.70 11.77 -4.86
C THR A 213 -8.32 10.95 -3.72
N SER A 214 -9.63 10.72 -3.74
CA SER A 214 -10.27 9.80 -2.79
C SER A 214 -9.72 8.38 -2.90
N LEU A 215 -9.34 7.94 -4.10
CA LEU A 215 -8.69 6.65 -4.32
C LEU A 215 -7.27 6.65 -3.71
N GLY A 216 -6.49 7.70 -3.95
CA GLY A 216 -5.15 7.85 -3.39
C GLY A 216 -5.15 7.86 -1.87
N GLU A 217 -6.04 8.64 -1.24
CA GLU A 217 -6.20 8.65 0.22
C GLU A 217 -6.60 7.29 0.79
N ALA A 218 -7.52 6.58 0.13
CA ALA A 218 -7.97 5.27 0.59
C ALA A 218 -6.88 4.20 0.42
N PHE A 219 -6.13 4.24 -0.68
CA PHE A 219 -5.01 3.35 -0.94
C PHE A 219 -3.89 3.55 0.08
N ILE A 220 -3.41 4.78 0.25
CA ILE A 220 -2.26 5.04 1.12
C ILE A 220 -2.54 4.69 2.59
N LYS A 221 -3.77 4.93 3.08
CA LYS A 221 -4.17 4.53 4.44
C LYS A 221 -4.00 3.03 4.69
N GLU A 222 -4.27 2.20 3.69
CA GLU A 222 -4.13 0.75 3.77
C GLU A 222 -2.69 0.30 3.56
N ALA A 223 -1.95 0.98 2.66
CA ALA A 223 -0.59 0.64 2.30
C ALA A 223 0.44 1.05 3.37
N THR A 224 0.28 2.21 4.02
CA THR A 224 1.27 2.69 4.98
C THR A 224 0.94 2.31 6.41
N ARG A 225 -0.36 2.08 6.72
CA ARG A 225 -0.95 1.92 8.07
C ARG A 225 -0.33 2.83 9.14
N ASP A 226 -1.11 3.80 9.63
CA ASP A 226 -0.71 4.58 10.81
C ASP A 226 -0.33 3.61 11.94
N PRO A 227 0.87 3.73 12.57
CA PRO A 227 1.12 3.05 13.83
C PRO A 227 0.11 3.47 14.91
#